data_AF-A0A935F9U7-F1
#
_entry.id   AF-A0A935F9U7-F1
#
_cell.length_a   1.000
_cell.length_b   1.000
_cell.length_c   1.000
_cell.angle_alpha   90.00
_cell.angle_beta   90.00
_cell.angle_gamma   90.00
#
_symmetry.space_group_name_H-M   'P 1'
#
loop_
_entity.id
_entity.type
_entity.pdbx_description
1 polymer ?
#
loop_
_entity_poly.entity_id
_entity_poly.type
_entity_poly.pdbx_seq_one_letter_code
_entity_poly.pdbx_strand_id
1 'polypeptide(L)'
;MAETLGSLCDKLTIVKLKQYHTEDAARLQSLTSQEKQLQEEINGFVKDAVDGNIPADRLTFSANKVFKKEGNETREIAGAIGEVFAELARVNCDLWHEQEKVYEFEKVEAAEKDIVVKKLAVLNLERNKCIDAIDRQFQSMVTGKNQA
;
A
#
# COMPACT_ATOMS: atom_id res chain seq x y z
N MET A 1 0.45 -8.70 -11.10
CA MET A 1 -0.37 -8.93 -9.89
C MET A 1 -1.81 -8.76 -10.32
N ALA A 2 -2.71 -9.64 -9.92
CA ALA A 2 -4.12 -9.30 -10.07
C ALA A 2 -4.45 -8.24 -9.01
N GLU A 3 -5.23 -7.24 -9.39
CA GLU A 3 -5.55 -6.10 -8.54
C GLU A 3 -6.49 -6.54 -7.42
N THR A 4 -6.20 -6.10 -6.20
CA THR A 4 -7.07 -6.21 -5.02
C THR A 4 -7.37 -4.81 -4.49
N LEU A 5 -8.32 -4.69 -3.56
CA LEU A 5 -8.62 -3.37 -2.99
C LEU A 5 -7.36 -2.75 -2.36
N GLY A 6 -6.62 -3.51 -1.55
CA GLY A 6 -5.38 -3.06 -0.93
C GLY A 6 -4.34 -2.59 -1.94
N SER A 7 -4.15 -3.29 -3.08
CA SER A 7 -3.18 -2.86 -4.10
C SER A 7 -3.61 -1.59 -4.83
N LEU A 8 -4.90 -1.43 -5.12
CA LEU A 8 -5.44 -0.21 -5.73
C LEU A 8 -5.28 0.99 -4.79
N CYS A 9 -5.50 0.76 -3.49
CA CYS A 9 -5.35 1.78 -2.47
C CYS A 9 -3.89 2.17 -2.24
N ASP A 10 -2.96 1.20 -2.28
CA ASP A 10 -1.53 1.46 -2.28
C ASP A 10 -1.14 2.40 -3.44
N LYS A 11 -1.55 2.05 -4.67
CA LYS A 11 -1.31 2.89 -5.85
C LYS A 11 -1.88 4.30 -5.69
N LEU A 12 -3.10 4.43 -5.20
CA LEU A 12 -3.74 5.73 -4.99
C LEU A 12 -2.95 6.58 -3.99
N THR A 13 -2.51 6.01 -2.87
CA THR A 13 -1.68 6.75 -1.89
C THR A 13 -0.34 7.18 -2.49
N ILE A 14 0.29 6.35 -3.33
CA ILE A 14 1.53 6.71 -4.03
C ILE A 14 1.27 7.85 -5.03
N VAL A 15 0.16 7.85 -5.76
CA VAL A 15 -0.22 8.96 -6.65
C VAL A 15 -0.41 10.25 -5.85
N LYS A 16 -1.07 10.19 -4.69
CA LYS A 16 -1.23 11.34 -3.79
C LYS A 16 0.09 11.89 -3.29
N LEU A 17 1.03 11.03 -2.88
CA LEU A 17 2.37 11.46 -2.49
C LEU A 17 3.11 12.14 -3.65
N LYS A 18 3.05 11.56 -4.86
CA LYS A 18 3.65 12.18 -6.05
C LYS A 18 3.05 13.55 -6.36
N GLN A 19 1.73 13.72 -6.24
CA GLN A 19 1.08 15.02 -6.41
C GLN A 19 1.55 16.03 -5.38
N TYR A 20 1.73 15.61 -4.13
CA TYR A 20 2.21 16.49 -3.06
C TYR A 20 3.65 16.98 -3.30
N HIS A 21 4.53 16.10 -3.80
CA HIS A 21 5.95 16.41 -3.99
C HIS A 21 6.32 16.96 -5.38
N THR A 22 5.36 17.23 -6.27
CA THR A 22 5.65 17.74 -7.62
C THR A 22 5.08 19.14 -7.83
N GLU A 23 5.93 20.06 -8.28
CA GLU A 23 5.51 21.42 -8.67
C GLU A 23 5.29 21.56 -10.18
N ASP A 24 5.76 20.59 -10.97
CA ASP A 24 5.61 20.59 -12.43
C ASP A 24 4.15 20.40 -12.85
N ALA A 25 3.59 21.42 -13.51
CA ALA A 25 2.18 21.48 -13.88
C ALA A 25 1.75 20.36 -14.84
N ALA A 26 2.61 19.96 -15.77
CA ALA A 26 2.30 18.89 -16.73
C ALA A 26 2.24 17.52 -16.02
N ARG A 27 3.16 17.25 -15.10
CA ARG A 27 3.14 16.07 -14.23
C ARG A 27 1.92 16.08 -13.30
N LEU A 28 1.56 17.22 -12.71
CA LEU A 28 0.36 17.35 -11.90
C LEU A 28 -0.91 17.01 -12.68
N GLN A 29 -1.02 17.46 -13.92
CA GLN A 29 -2.17 17.12 -14.78
C GLN A 29 -2.23 15.62 -15.08
N SER A 30 -1.08 15.00 -15.38
CA SER A 30 -0.99 13.55 -15.58
C SER A 30 -1.39 12.77 -14.32
N LEU A 31 -0.88 13.16 -13.16
CA LEU A 31 -1.17 12.49 -11.88
C LEU A 31 -2.63 12.66 -11.47
N THR A 32 -3.23 13.82 -11.70
CA THR A 32 -4.67 14.04 -11.47
C THR A 32 -5.52 13.13 -12.35
N SER A 33 -5.09 12.89 -13.60
CA SER A 33 -5.77 11.95 -14.48
C SER A 33 -5.65 10.51 -13.98
N GLN A 34 -4.46 10.11 -13.52
CA GLN A 34 -4.22 8.79 -12.91
C GLN A 34 -5.03 8.58 -11.62
N GLU A 35 -5.11 9.61 -10.77
CA GLU A 35 -5.94 9.59 -9.56
C GLU A 35 -7.39 9.27 -9.90
N LYS A 36 -7.96 9.99 -10.87
CA LYS A 36 -9.35 9.79 -11.29
C LYS A 36 -9.59 8.38 -11.82
N GLN A 37 -8.68 7.87 -12.66
CA GLN A 37 -8.76 6.50 -13.18
C GLN A 37 -8.70 5.46 -12.05
N LEU A 38 -7.81 5.65 -11.07
CA LEU A 38 -7.73 4.76 -9.91
C LEU A 38 -8.98 4.83 -9.03
N GLN A 39 -9.58 6.00 -8.85
CA GLN A 39 -10.86 6.13 -8.14
C GLN A 39 -11.98 5.40 -8.86
N GLU A 40 -12.06 5.52 -10.19
CA GLU A 40 -13.03 4.79 -11.02
C GLU A 40 -12.82 3.28 -10.92
N GLU A 41 -11.57 2.82 -10.97
CA GLU A 41 -11.20 1.39 -10.81
C GLU A 41 -11.54 0.86 -9.42
N ILE A 42 -11.23 1.59 -8.35
CA ILE A 42 -11.60 1.25 -6.97
C ILE A 42 -13.12 1.16 -6.83
N ASN A 43 -13.85 2.14 -7.33
CA ASN A 43 -15.31 2.15 -7.25
C ASN A 43 -15.92 0.97 -8.02
N GLY A 44 -15.39 0.66 -9.20
CA GLY A 44 -15.80 -0.51 -9.98
C GLY A 44 -15.52 -1.82 -9.23
N PHE A 45 -14.30 -1.99 -8.71
CA PHE A 45 -13.92 -3.18 -7.96
C PHE A 45 -14.79 -3.38 -6.71
N VAL A 46 -15.03 -2.32 -5.94
CA VAL A 46 -15.89 -2.38 -4.75
C VAL A 46 -17.31 -2.74 -5.12
N LYS A 47 -17.86 -2.13 -6.17
CA LYS A 47 -19.20 -2.45 -6.68
C LYS A 47 -19.31 -3.91 -7.09
N ASP A 48 -18.39 -4.39 -7.92
CA ASP A 48 -18.40 -5.76 -8.41
C ASP A 48 -18.22 -6.80 -7.31
N ALA A 49 -17.44 -6.48 -6.27
CA ALA A 49 -17.31 -7.33 -5.09
C ALA A 49 -18.62 -7.41 -4.29
N VAL A 50 -19.28 -6.28 -4.05
CA VAL A 50 -20.54 -6.22 -3.30
C VAL A 50 -21.70 -6.87 -4.07
N ASP A 51 -21.74 -6.70 -5.39
CA ASP A 51 -22.75 -7.33 -6.25
C ASP A 51 -22.51 -8.84 -6.43
N GLY A 52 -21.39 -9.37 -5.95
CA GLY A 52 -21.01 -10.79 -6.09
C GLY A 52 -20.45 -11.17 -7.46
N ASN A 53 -20.11 -10.19 -8.31
CA ASN A 53 -19.45 -10.40 -9.59
C ASN A 53 -17.98 -10.84 -9.42
N ILE A 54 -17.37 -10.52 -8.27
CA ILE A 54 -16.05 -11.02 -7.88
C ILE A 54 -16.24 -12.08 -6.78
N PRO A 55 -15.87 -13.35 -7.03
CA PRO A 55 -15.85 -14.39 -6.01
C PRO A 55 -15.02 -13.98 -4.79
N ALA A 56 -15.53 -14.26 -3.58
CA ALA A 56 -14.91 -13.81 -2.34
C ALA A 56 -13.45 -14.27 -2.19
N ASP A 57 -13.11 -15.49 -2.63
CA ASP A 57 -11.76 -16.05 -2.62
C ASP A 57 -10.78 -15.28 -3.52
N ARG A 58 -11.27 -14.49 -4.47
CA ARG A 58 -10.49 -13.62 -5.35
C ARG A 58 -10.33 -12.19 -4.83
N LEU A 59 -10.97 -11.84 -3.72
CA LEU A 59 -10.78 -10.53 -3.06
C LEU A 59 -9.46 -10.44 -2.31
N THR A 60 -8.81 -11.57 -2.08
CA THR A 60 -7.51 -11.69 -1.40
C THR A 60 -6.55 -12.49 -2.27
N PHE A 61 -5.25 -12.17 -2.22
CA PHE A 61 -4.22 -13.08 -2.72
C PHE A 61 -3.58 -13.88 -1.58
N SER A 62 -3.25 -15.14 -1.85
CA SER A 62 -2.40 -15.91 -0.95
C SER A 62 -1.03 -15.23 -0.84
N ALA A 63 -0.66 -14.86 0.38
CA ALA A 63 0.61 -14.23 0.68
C ALA A 63 1.76 -15.24 0.51
N ASN A 64 2.22 -15.41 -0.73
CA ASN A 64 3.34 -16.31 -1.07
C ASN A 64 4.71 -15.60 -0.96
N LYS A 65 4.81 -14.53 -0.14
CA LYS A 65 6.03 -13.71 -0.07
C LYS A 65 7.13 -14.46 0.67
N VAL A 66 8.26 -14.66 -0.01
CA VAL A 66 9.49 -15.26 0.53
C VAL A 66 10.40 -14.13 1.02
N PHE A 67 10.63 -14.06 2.34
CA PHE A 67 11.60 -13.13 2.93
C PHE A 67 12.22 -13.70 4.20
N LYS A 68 13.43 -13.25 4.54
CA LYS A 68 14.10 -13.60 5.79
C LYS A 68 13.45 -12.81 6.93
N LYS A 69 12.74 -13.50 7.83
CA LYS A 69 12.07 -12.87 8.99
C LYS A 69 13.06 -12.31 10.01
N GLU A 70 14.15 -13.04 10.29
CA GLU A 70 15.17 -12.64 11.24
C GLU A 70 15.90 -11.37 10.77
N GLY A 71 15.85 -10.32 11.60
CA GLY A 71 16.39 -9.00 11.27
C GLY A 71 15.45 -8.13 10.43
N ASN A 72 14.24 -8.58 10.10
CA ASN A 72 13.21 -7.79 9.42
C ASN A 72 11.90 -7.84 10.20
N GLU A 73 11.99 -7.67 11.51
CA GLU A 73 10.84 -7.60 12.38
C GLU A 73 9.98 -6.39 12.00
N THR A 74 8.69 -6.65 11.80
CA THR A 74 7.69 -5.64 11.45
C THR A 74 6.64 -5.62 12.52
N ARG A 75 6.04 -4.45 12.79
CA ARG A 75 4.90 -4.41 13.70
C ARG A 75 3.69 -5.12 13.12
N GLU A 76 2.77 -5.48 14.01
CA GLU A 76 1.47 -6.01 13.61
C GLU A 76 0.57 -4.86 13.16
N ILE A 77 -0.19 -5.10 12.10
CA ILE A 77 -1.15 -4.13 11.58
C ILE A 77 -2.53 -4.56 12.07
N ALA A 78 -3.16 -3.70 12.86
CA ALA A 78 -4.45 -3.95 13.50
C ALA A 78 -5.31 -2.68 13.43
N GLY A 79 -6.60 -2.85 13.70
CA GLY A 79 -7.59 -1.76 13.67
C GLY A 79 -8.67 -1.97 12.62
N ALA A 80 -9.63 -1.04 12.59
CA ALA A 80 -10.68 -1.01 11.58
C ALA A 80 -10.11 -0.65 10.20
N ILE A 81 -10.86 -0.93 9.13
CA ILE A 81 -10.32 -0.80 7.76
C ILE A 81 -9.79 0.60 7.49
N GLY A 82 -10.50 1.65 7.94
CA GLY A 82 -10.07 3.04 7.81
C GLY A 82 -8.77 3.36 8.55
N GLU A 83 -8.50 2.71 9.69
CA GLU A 83 -7.25 2.85 10.44
C GLU A 83 -6.10 2.17 9.70
N VAL A 84 -6.34 0.98 9.12
CA VAL A 84 -5.36 0.28 8.28
C VAL A 84 -5.04 1.08 7.02
N PHE A 85 -6.03 1.75 6.44
CA PHE A 85 -5.85 2.69 5.33
C PHE A 85 -4.95 3.88 5.69
N ALA A 86 -5.22 4.51 6.84
CA ALA A 86 -4.39 5.61 7.34
C ALA A 86 -2.95 5.13 7.61
N GLU A 87 -2.80 3.92 8.15
CA GLU A 87 -1.51 3.30 8.38
C GLU A 87 -0.76 2.99 7.07
N LEU A 88 -1.43 2.49 6.03
CA LEU A 88 -0.84 2.31 4.70
C LEU A 88 -0.30 3.64 4.15
N ALA A 89 -1.08 4.72 4.24
CA ALA A 89 -0.66 6.04 3.79
C ALA A 89 0.57 6.54 4.57
N ARG A 90 0.58 6.33 5.90
CA ARG A 90 1.72 6.67 6.77
C ARG A 90 2.97 5.89 6.39
N VAL A 91 2.87 4.58 6.22
CA VAL A 91 4.00 3.72 5.79
C VAL A 91 4.51 4.12 4.42
N ASN A 92 3.63 4.43 3.47
CA ASN A 92 4.06 4.89 2.14
C ASN A 92 4.77 6.24 2.20
N CYS A 93 4.34 7.14 3.08
CA CYS A 93 5.04 8.40 3.35
C CYS A 93 6.44 8.13 3.93
N ASP A 94 6.55 7.28 4.95
CA ASP A 94 7.85 6.91 5.54
C ASP A 94 8.78 6.25 4.51
N LEU A 95 8.21 5.38 3.66
CA LEU A 95 8.94 4.68 2.61
C LEU A 95 9.46 5.65 1.55
N TRP A 96 8.67 6.66 1.17
CA TRP A 96 9.08 7.70 0.24
C TRP A 96 10.33 8.43 0.76
N HIS A 97 10.27 8.97 1.98
CA HIS A 97 11.38 9.71 2.56
C HIS A 97 12.64 8.85 2.77
N GLU A 98 12.46 7.56 3.11
CA GLU A 98 13.60 6.65 3.22
C GLU A 98 14.19 6.30 1.84
N GLN A 99 13.36 6.23 0.80
CA GLN A 99 13.83 6.03 -0.59
C GLN A 99 14.60 7.25 -1.11
N GLU A 100 14.24 8.47 -0.71
CA GLU A 100 14.95 9.68 -1.14
C GLU A 100 16.44 9.64 -0.77
N LYS A 101 16.78 9.06 0.38
CA LYS A 101 18.18 8.84 0.81
C LYS A 101 18.97 7.92 -0.13
N VAL A 102 18.30 7.08 -0.91
CA VAL A 102 18.94 6.18 -1.88
C VAL A 102 19.30 6.88 -3.18
N TYR A 103 18.59 7.96 -3.55
CA TYR A 103 18.96 8.73 -4.75
C TYR A 103 20.30 9.47 -4.59
N GLU A 104 20.68 9.77 -3.35
CA GLU A 104 21.96 10.38 -3.00
C GLU A 104 22.74 9.46 -2.03
N PHE A 105 22.69 8.15 -2.27
CA PHE A 105 23.24 7.13 -1.36
C PHE A 105 24.75 7.26 -1.14
N GLU A 106 25.46 7.89 -2.07
CA GLU A 106 26.87 8.25 -1.92
C GLU A 106 27.13 9.26 -0.80
N LYS A 107 26.13 10.10 -0.47
CA LYS A 107 26.20 11.10 0.61
C LYS A 107 25.77 10.56 1.97
N VAL A 108 25.18 9.37 2.01
CA VAL A 108 24.85 8.69 3.27
C VAL A 108 26.15 8.20 3.91
N GLU A 109 26.36 8.53 5.19
CA GLU A 109 27.52 8.08 5.95
C GLU A 109 27.63 6.56 5.94
N ALA A 110 28.85 6.03 5.81
CA ALA A 110 29.05 4.58 5.65
C ALA A 110 28.41 3.75 6.77
N ALA A 111 28.39 4.29 8.01
CA ALA A 111 27.76 3.66 9.17
C ALA A 111 26.22 3.63 9.12
N GLU A 112 25.59 4.48 8.31
CA GLU A 112 24.14 4.61 8.22
C GLU A 112 23.54 3.87 7.01
N LYS A 113 24.37 3.46 6.04
CA LYS A 113 23.92 2.78 4.80
C LYS A 113 23.12 1.52 5.09
N ASP A 114 23.62 0.67 5.99
CA ASP A 114 22.92 -0.56 6.37
C ASP A 114 21.58 -0.27 7.07
N ILE A 115 21.51 0.84 7.81
CA ILE A 115 20.28 1.27 8.50
C ILE A 115 19.22 1.67 7.47
N VAL A 116 19.58 2.45 6.45
CA VAL A 116 18.68 2.85 5.36
C VAL A 116 18.12 1.62 4.64
N VAL A 117 19.00 0.70 4.24
CA VAL A 117 18.60 -0.54 3.53
C VAL A 117 17.68 -1.40 4.40
N LYS A 118 18.01 -1.58 5.69
CA LYS A 118 17.18 -2.34 6.63
C LYS A 118 15.81 -1.70 6.82
N LYS A 119 15.76 -0.37 6.96
CA LYS A 119 14.50 0.36 7.14
C LYS A 119 13.62 0.28 5.89
N LEU A 120 14.20 0.37 4.69
CA LEU A 120 13.47 0.13 3.45
C LEU A 120 12.87 -1.28 3.38
N ALA A 121 13.62 -2.31 3.80
CA ALA A 121 13.11 -3.67 3.84
C ALA A 121 11.92 -3.80 4.79
N VAL A 122 12.04 -3.28 6.02
CA VAL A 122 10.96 -3.27 7.02
C VAL A 122 9.73 -2.51 6.51
N LEU A 123 9.89 -1.30 5.98
CA LEU A 123 8.77 -0.49 5.47
C LEU A 123 8.07 -1.15 4.27
N ASN A 124 8.80 -1.81 3.37
CA ASN A 124 8.18 -2.58 2.29
C ASN A 124 7.34 -3.76 2.82
N LEU A 125 7.81 -4.43 3.87
CA LEU A 125 7.07 -5.51 4.52
C LEU A 125 5.84 -4.98 5.25
N GLU A 126 5.93 -3.82 5.91
CA GLU A 126 4.78 -3.18 6.56
C GLU A 126 3.72 -2.72 5.55
N ARG A 127 4.13 -2.10 4.43
CA ARG A 127 3.22 -1.73 3.33
C ARG A 127 2.44 -2.95 2.84
N ASN A 128 3.17 -4.05 2.65
CA ASN A 128 2.58 -5.33 2.24
C ASN A 128 1.59 -5.87 3.28
N LYS A 129 1.90 -5.79 4.58
CA LYS A 129 0.97 -6.18 5.65
C LYS A 129 -0.29 -5.32 5.63
N CYS A 130 -0.18 -4.01 5.38
CA CYS A 130 -1.33 -3.13 5.26
C CYS A 130 -2.23 -3.49 4.07
N ILE A 131 -1.64 -3.75 2.90
CA ILE A 131 -2.37 -4.21 1.70
C ILE A 131 -3.15 -5.49 2.01
N ASP A 132 -2.45 -6.50 2.55
CA ASP A 132 -3.05 -7.79 2.87
C ASP A 132 -4.16 -7.65 3.94
N ALA A 133 -4.01 -6.71 4.89
CA ALA A 133 -5.01 -6.44 5.92
C ALA A 133 -6.27 -5.77 5.34
N ILE A 134 -6.12 -4.80 4.42
CA ILE A 134 -7.26 -4.19 3.71
C ILE A 134 -8.03 -5.25 2.94
N ASP A 135 -7.34 -6.11 2.20
CA ASP A 135 -7.96 -7.18 1.40
C ASP A 135 -8.80 -8.13 2.26
N ARG A 136 -8.23 -8.60 3.39
CA ARG A 136 -8.93 -9.52 4.31
C ARG A 136 -10.12 -8.86 4.99
N GLN A 137 -9.99 -7.61 5.42
CA GLN A 137 -11.08 -6.89 6.05
C GLN A 137 -12.20 -6.62 5.05
N PHE A 138 -11.86 -6.21 3.83
CA PHE A 138 -12.85 -6.01 2.77
C PHE A 138 -13.58 -7.31 2.40
N GLN A 139 -12.86 -8.41 2.21
CA GLN A 139 -13.46 -9.73 1.99
C GLN A 139 -14.42 -10.11 3.14
N SER A 140 -14.04 -9.84 4.38
CA SER A 140 -14.88 -10.14 5.56
C SER A 140 -16.16 -9.29 5.59
N MET A 141 -16.07 -8.02 5.18
CA MET A 141 -17.21 -7.13 5.04
C MET A 141 -18.17 -7.59 3.94
N VAL A 142 -17.65 -7.95 2.76
CA VAL A 142 -18.46 -8.44 1.63
C VAL A 142 -19.14 -9.78 1.94
N THR A 143 -18.47 -10.67 2.66
CA THR A 143 -19.01 -12.00 3.01
C THR A 143 -19.87 -12.02 4.27
N GLY A 144 -20.05 -10.88 4.94
CA GLY A 144 -20.87 -10.79 6.16
C GLY A 144 -20.27 -11.45 7.41
N LYS A 145 -18.97 -11.79 7.40
CA LYS A 145 -18.30 -12.49 8.50
C LYS A 145 -18.06 -11.62 9.75
N ASN A 146 -18.35 -10.32 9.69
CA ASN A 146 -18.30 -9.40 10.83
C ASN A 146 -19.67 -9.22 11.55
N GLN A 147 -20.70 -10.02 11.21
CA GLN A 147 -21.99 -10.03 11.91
C GLN A 147 -22.18 -11.35 12.69
N ALA A 148 -21.33 -11.59 13.67
CA ALA A 148 -21.53 -12.60 14.72
C ALA A 148 -20.96 -12.10 16.05
#